data_AF-A0A7C7V1V7-F1
#
_entry.id   AF-A0A7C7V1V7-F1
#
_cell.length_a   1.000
_cell.length_b   1.000
_cell.length_c   1.000
_cell.angle_alpha   90.00
_cell.angle_beta   90.00
_cell.angle_gamma   90.00
#
_symmetry.space_group_name_H-M   'P 1'
#
loop_
_entity.id
_entity.type
_entity.pdbx_description
1 polymer ?
#
loop_
_entity_poly.entity_id
_entity_poly.type
_entity_poly.pdbx_seq_one_letter_code
_entity_poly.pdbx_strand_id
1 'polypeptide(L)' 'MASKTAIIIGAGPAGLTAAYELLQRTDIRPVVLEMSSR' A
#
# COMPACT_ATOMS: atom_id res chain seq x y z
N MET A 1 -7.11 9.69 17.39
CA MET A 1 -7.55 9.64 15.98
C MET A 1 -7.33 8.21 15.49
N ALA A 2 -8.30 7.62 14.77
CA ALA A 2 -8.15 6.26 14.27
C ALA A 2 -7.02 6.20 13.21
N SER A 3 -6.12 5.23 13.32
CA SER A 3 -5.08 5.01 12.30
C SER A 3 -5.75 4.60 10.99
N LYS A 4 -5.39 5.28 9.90
CA LYS A 4 -5.94 5.01 8.56
C LYS A 4 -5.07 3.97 7.86
N THR A 5 -5.71 2.95 7.30
CA THR A 5 -5.05 1.89 6.54
C THR A 5 -5.55 1.92 5.10
N ALA A 6 -4.64 1.80 4.13
CA ALA A 6 -4.99 1.67 2.72
C ALA A 6 -4.69 0.24 2.24
N ILE A 7 -5.64 -0.39 1.54
CA ILE A 7 -5.43 -1.68 0.89
C ILE A 7 -5.13 -1.43 -0.57
N ILE A 8 -4.01 -1.96 -1.05
CA ILE A 8 -3.56 -1.87 -2.44
C ILE A 8 -3.53 -3.29 -3.01
N ILE A 9 -4.27 -3.54 -4.09
CA ILE A 9 -4.29 -4.83 -4.78
C ILE A 9 -3.37 -4.75 -6.00
N GLY A 10 -2.37 -5.63 -6.03
CA GLY A 10 -1.28 -5.66 -7.01
C GLY A 10 0.01 -5.02 -6.47
N ALA A 11 1.07 -5.81 -6.38
CA ALA A 11 2.45 -5.39 -6.06
C ALA A 11 3.29 -5.12 -7.32
N GLY A 12 2.64 -4.74 -8.42
CA GLY A 12 3.34 -4.18 -9.58
C GLY A 12 3.92 -2.79 -9.31
N PRO A 13 4.63 -2.18 -10.28
CA PRO A 13 5.28 -0.88 -10.09
C PRO A 13 4.34 0.23 -9.60
N ALA A 14 3.11 0.27 -10.10
CA ALA A 14 2.11 1.25 -9.68
C ALA A 14 1.67 1.06 -8.22
N GLY A 15 1.41 -0.18 -7.80
CA GLY A 15 0.98 -0.49 -6.43
C GLY A 15 2.08 -0.21 -5.40
N LEU A 16 3.33 -0.54 -5.74
CA LEU A 16 4.48 -0.24 -4.88
C LEU A 16 4.76 1.27 -4.81
N THR A 17 4.58 2.00 -5.91
CA THR A 17 4.69 3.47 -5.91
C THR A 17 3.62 4.09 -5.03
N ALA A 18 2.37 3.64 -5.14
CA ALA A 18 1.28 4.14 -4.30
C ALA A 18 1.55 3.87 -2.80
N ALA A 19 2.05 2.68 -2.45
CA ALA A 19 2.42 2.36 -1.07
C ALA A 19 3.56 3.26 -0.57
N TYR A 20 4.60 3.48 -1.38
CA TYR A 20 5.71 4.36 -1.05
C TYR A 20 5.27 5.80 -0.79
N GLU A 21 4.48 6.38 -1.70
CA GLU A 21 4.01 7.76 -1.57
C GLU A 21 3.09 7.94 -0.36
N LEU A 22 2.22 6.95 -0.05
CA LEU A 22 1.38 6.99 1.15
C LEU A 22 2.21 6.99 2.43
N LEU A 23 3.24 6.14 2.51
CA LEU A 23 4.15 6.10 3.65
C LEU A 23 4.98 7.38 3.82
N GLN A 24 5.38 8.02 2.72
CA GLN A 24 6.25 9.20 2.77
C GLN A 24 5.50 10.51 3.00
N ARG A 25 4.24 10.61 2.56
CA ARG A 25 3.51 11.88 2.52
C ARG A 25 2.33 11.94 3.48
N THR A 26 1.96 10.82 4.11
CA THR A 26 0.77 10.73 4.96
C THR A 26 1.02 9.80 6.15
N ASP A 27 0.14 9.84 7.15
CA ASP A 27 0.15 8.88 8.26
C ASP A 27 -0.62 7.59 7.94
N ILE A 28 -0.92 7.33 6.66
CA ILE A 28 -1.64 6.14 6.22
C ILE A 28 -0.67 4.97 6.13
N ARG A 29 -1.02 3.85 6.75
CA ARG A 29 -0.25 2.61 6.63
C ARG A 29 -0.79 1.75 5.50
N PRO A 30 -0.08 1.59 4.37
CA PRO A 30 -0.54 0.75 3.28
C PRO A 30 -0.31 -0.74 3.58
N VAL A 31 -1.21 -1.57 3.06
CA VAL A 31 -1.09 -3.03 2.99
C VAL A 31 -1.23 -3.42 1.52
N VAL A 32 -0.16 -3.99 0.95
CA VAL A 32 -0.14 -4.44 -0.45
C VAL A 32 -0.44 -5.93 -0.51
N LEU A 33 -1.43 -6.31 -1.31
CA LEU A 33 -1.80 -7.70 -1.55
C LEU A 33 -1.50 -8.04 -3.01
N GLU A 34 -0.70 -9.08 -3.23
CA GLU A 34 -0.41 -9.61 -4.57
C GLU A 34 -0.91 -11.04 -4.66
N MET A 35 -1.50 -11.40 -5.80
CA MET A 35 -1.85 -12.78 -6.07
C MET A 35 -0.57 -13.50 -6.50
N SER A 36 0.07 -14.18 -5.55
CA SER A 36 1.20 -15.07 -5.83
C SER A 36 0.78 -16.52 -5.74
N SER A 37 1.36 -17.38 -6.58
CA SER A 37 1.15 -18.83 -6.59
C SER A 37 2.06 -19.59 -5.61
N ARG A 38 2.83 -18.87 -4.80
CA ARG A 38 3.73 -19.41 -3.78
C ARG A 38 3.29 -19.04 -2.39
#